data_AF-A0A7C4VL60-F1
#
_entry.id   AF-A0A7C4VL60-F1
#
_cell.length_a   1.000
_cell.length_b   1.000
_cell.length_c   1.000
_cell.angle_alpha   90.00
_cell.angle_beta   90.00
_cell.angle_gamma   90.00
#
_symmetry.space_group_name_H-M   'P 1'
#
loop_
_entity.id
_entity.type
_entity.pdbx_description
1 polymer ?
#
loop_
_entity_poly.entity_id
_entity_poly.type
_entity_poly.pdbx_seq_one_letter_code
_entity_poly.pdbx_strand_id
1 'polypeptide(L)' 'KLVEQTIEARFIEEKPERLIGDKAYDSDALDEELKEVGIEMIAPHRGNRKSSPTQDGRALRR' A
#
# COMPACT_ATOMS: atom_id res chain seq x y z
N LYS A 1 -0.61 -5.51 12.98
CA LYS A 1 -1.05 -4.89 11.71
C LYS A 1 -0.97 -3.38 11.88
N LEU A 2 0.11 -2.73 11.42
CA LEU A 2 0.36 -1.30 11.68
C LEU A 2 -0.46 -0.37 10.75
N VAL A 3 -0.52 -0.72 9.46
CA VAL A 3 -1.20 0.10 8.44
C VAL A 3 -2.71 0.16 8.68
N GLU A 4 -3.36 -0.98 8.92
CA GLU A 4 -4.79 -1.05 9.25
C GLU A 4 -5.13 -0.20 10.47
N GLN A 5 -4.37 -0.37 11.57
CA GLN A 5 -4.57 0.42 12.79
C GLN A 5 -4.43 1.93 12.54
N THR A 6 -3.53 2.33 11.63
CA THR A 6 -3.33 3.73 11.27
C THR A 6 -4.53 4.27 10.47
N ILE A 7 -5.06 3.46 9.54
CA ILE A 7 -6.25 3.81 8.76
C ILE A 7 -7.49 3.88 9.68
N GLU A 8 -7.60 3.00 10.68
CA GLU A 8 -8.69 3.03 11.65
C GLU A 8 -8.61 4.25 12.58
N ALA A 9 -7.41 4.63 13.02
CA ALA A 9 -7.17 5.78 13.88
C ALA A 9 -7.22 7.14 13.15
N ARG A 10 -7.64 7.16 11.87
CA ARG A 10 -7.75 8.39 11.08
C ARG A 10 -8.78 9.35 11.69
N PHE A 11 -8.54 10.66 11.52
CA PHE A 11 -9.43 11.71 12.03
C PHE A 11 -10.66 11.98 11.13
N ILE A 12 -10.65 11.50 9.89
CA ILE A 12 -11.70 11.74 8.88
C ILE A 12 -12.49 10.45 8.61
N GLU A 13 -13.78 10.57 8.33
CA GLU A 13 -14.61 9.38 8.06
C GLU A 13 -14.23 8.71 6.74
N GLU A 14 -13.82 9.49 5.75
CA GLU A 14 -13.43 8.99 4.43
C GLU A 14 -12.11 8.20 4.47
N LYS A 15 -12.06 7.08 3.75
CA LYS A 15 -10.83 6.30 3.58
C LYS A 15 -10.00 6.91 2.44
N PRO A 16 -8.67 6.95 2.56
CA PRO A 16 -7.82 7.41 1.46
C PRO A 16 -7.90 6.43 0.29
N GLU A 17 -8.05 6.93 -0.92
CA GLU A 17 -7.98 6.07 -2.13
C GLU A 17 -6.57 5.52 -2.36
N ARG A 18 -5.55 6.25 -1.93
CA ARG A 18 -4.13 5.91 -2.11
C ARG A 18 -3.33 6.11 -0.83
N LEU A 19 -2.47 5.14 -0.52
CA LEU A 19 -1.53 5.21 0.59
C LEU A 19 -0.11 5.01 0.09
N ILE A 20 0.77 5.97 0.35
CA ILE A 20 2.18 5.87 -0.03
C ILE A 20 2.98 5.33 1.16
N GLY A 21 3.57 4.15 0.99
CA GLY A 21 4.43 3.49 1.96
C GLY A 21 5.90 3.51 1.55
N ASP A 22 6.78 3.28 2.52
CA ASP A 22 8.16 2.96 2.23
C ASP A 22 8.31 1.52 1.68
N LYS A 23 9.55 1.16 1.33
CA LYS A 23 9.90 -0.16 0.74
C LYS A 23 9.62 -1.35 1.68
N ALA A 24 9.50 -1.15 2.99
CA ALA A 24 9.18 -2.21 3.95
C ALA A 24 7.71 -2.64 3.88
N TYR A 25 6.85 -1.81 3.30
CA TYR A 25 5.43 -2.13 3.09
C TYR A 25 5.14 -2.82 1.74
N ASP A 26 6.17 -3.17 0.96
CA ASP A 26 6.03 -4.00 -0.26
C ASP A 26 5.69 -5.46 0.10
N SER A 27 4.41 -5.74 0.28
CA SER A 27 3.87 -7.04 0.69
C SER A 27 2.56 -7.35 -0.03
N ASP A 28 2.52 -8.48 -0.75
CA ASP A 28 1.35 -8.91 -1.53
C ASP A 28 0.10 -9.05 -0.69
N ALA A 29 0.22 -9.70 0.47
CA ALA A 29 -0.91 -9.88 1.37
C ALA A 29 -1.47 -8.54 1.85
N LEU A 30 -0.61 -7.54 2.05
CA LEU A 30 -1.04 -6.21 2.49
C LEU A 30 -1.70 -5.44 1.34
N ASP A 31 -1.15 -5.56 0.13
CA ASP A 31 -1.74 -5.00 -1.09
C ASP A 31 -3.14 -5.56 -1.35
N GLU A 32 -3.33 -6.87 -1.18
CA GLU A 32 -4.62 -7.55 -1.33
C GLU A 32 -5.63 -7.07 -0.28
N GLU A 33 -5.26 -7.09 1.00
CA GLU A 33 -6.12 -6.62 2.10
C GLU A 33 -6.56 -5.16 1.90
N LEU A 34 -5.65 -4.28 1.45
CA LEU A 34 -5.98 -2.87 1.23
C LEU A 34 -6.84 -2.65 -0.02
N LYS A 35 -6.62 -3.41 -1.10
CA LYS A 35 -7.45 -3.37 -2.30
C LYS A 35 -8.89 -3.76 -2.01
N GLU A 36 -9.12 -4.74 -1.13
CA GLU A 36 -10.48 -5.15 -0.72
C GLU A 36 -11.27 -4.01 -0.06
N VAL A 37 -10.58 -3.11 0.64
CA VAL A 37 -11.19 -1.93 1.27
C VAL A 37 -11.12 -0.67 0.39
N GLY A 38 -10.73 -0.82 -0.87
CA GLY A 38 -10.67 0.27 -1.87
C GLY A 38 -9.46 1.19 -1.75
N ILE A 39 -8.38 0.73 -1.08
CA ILE A 39 -7.17 1.50 -0.84
C ILE A 39 -6.04 0.94 -1.70
N GLU A 40 -5.47 1.77 -2.56
CA GLU A 40 -4.27 1.43 -3.32
C GLU A 40 -3.01 1.73 -2.47
N MET A 41 -2.34 0.69 -1.99
CA MET A 41 -0.98 0.82 -1.44
C MET A 41 0.00 1.08 -2.58
N ILE A 42 0.90 2.04 -2.38
CA ILE A 42 1.95 2.41 -3.31
C ILE A 42 3.27 2.40 -2.54
N ALA A 43 4.11 1.42 -2.81
CA ALA A 43 5.41 1.24 -2.19
C ALA A 43 6.47 0.91 -3.25
N PRO A 44 7.74 1.35 -3.07
CA PRO A 44 8.83 0.91 -3.92
C PRO A 44 9.02 -0.60 -3.84
N HIS A 45 9.10 -1.26 -4.99
CA HIS A 45 9.34 -2.71 -5.03
C HIS A 45 10.69 -3.09 -4.37
N ARG A 46 10.67 -4.16 -3.59
CA ARG A 46 11.84 -4.63 -2.86
C ARG A 46 12.78 -5.39 -3.80
N GLY A 47 13.95 -4.83 -4.11
CA GLY A 47 14.86 -5.44 -5.09
C GLY A 47 15.38 -6.88 -4.82
N ASN A 48 15.17 -7.44 -3.63
CA ASN A 48 15.45 -8.86 -3.33
C ASN A 48 14.19 -9.74 -3.33
N ARG A 49 13.04 -9.19 -3.72
CA ARG A 49 11.78 -9.90 -3.90
C ARG A 49 11.83 -10.62 -5.24
N LYS A 50 11.50 -11.91 -5.23
CA LYS A 50 11.51 -12.76 -6.43
C LYS A 50 10.22 -12.65 -7.23
N SER A 51 9.12 -12.33 -6.55
CA SER A 51 7.81 -12.14 -7.18
C SER A 51 7.81 -10.88 -8.04
N SER A 52 7.04 -10.91 -9.12
CA SER A 52 6.79 -9.74 -9.95
C SER A 52 6.17 -8.59 -9.14
N PRO A 53 6.44 -7.32 -9.48
CA PRO A 53 5.78 -6.18 -8.87
C PRO A 53 4.25 -6.27 -8.99
N THR A 54 3.55 -5.98 -7.90
CA THR A 54 2.08 -5.99 -7.80
C THR A 54 1.42 -4.64 -8.10
N GLN A 55 2.23 -3.60 -8.19
CA GLN A 55 1.81 -2.21 -8.35
C GLN A 55 2.40 -1.64 -9.66
N ASP A 56 1.70 -0.67 -10.25
CA ASP A 56 2.26 0.08 -11.37
C ASP A 56 3.31 1.07 -10.85
N GLY A 57 4.57 0.86 -11.21
CA GLY A 57 5.67 1.76 -10.86
C GLY A 57 5.54 3.19 -11.42
N ARG A 58 4.55 3.46 -12.29
CA ARG A 58 4.20 4.82 -12.72
C ARG A 58 3.56 5.65 -11.60
N ALA A 59 2.93 5.02 -10.62
CA ALA A 59 2.24 5.73 -9.52
C ALA A 59 3.18 6.59 -8.65
N LEU A 60 4.48 6.27 -8.63
CA LEU A 60 5.52 7.03 -7.92
C LEU A 60 6.22 8.11 -8.77
N ARG A 61 5.79 8.32 -10.03
CA ARG A 61 6.38 9.35 -10.89
C ARG A 61 5.88 10.73 -10.47
N ARG A 62 6.80 11.71 -10.40
CA ARG A 62 6.49 13.13 -10.18
C ARG A 62 6.41 13.86 -11.51
#